data_AF-S8D3I5-F1
#
_entry.id   AF-S8D3I5-F1
#
_cell.length_a   1.000
_cell.length_b   1.000
_cell.length_c   1.000
_cell.angle_alpha   90.00
_cell.angle_beta   90.00
_cell.angle_gamma   90.00
#
_symmetry.space_group_name_H-M   'P 1'
#
loop_
_entity.id
_entity.type
_entity.pdbx_description
1 polymer ?
#
loop_
_entity_poly.entity_id
_entity_poly.type
_entity_poly.pdbx_seq_one_letter_code
_entity_poly.pdbx_strand_id
1 'polypeptide(L)'
;YQSTLKQLFQEFENGGVPNSQLASVTMRIMQALQTNLDGKSKQYSDTSLTHLFLMNNIHYMVRSVRRSEAKDLLGDDWVQIHRRIVQQHANQYKRIAWTKILQSLSVQGLTSSGGGSAEGNSSGVSRSVIKDRLKTFNAQFEELHQKQSQWTVPDTELRESLRLAVAEVLLPAYRSFIKRYGPLVESGKNPQRYIRYTPEDLEHMLGEFFEGKTLNETKR
;
A
#
# COMPACT_ATOMS: atom_id res chain seq x y z
N TYR A 1 -9.36 8.48 35.02
CA TYR A 1 -8.41 8.86 36.09
C TYR A 1 -7.52 10.06 35.75
N GLN A 2 -7.84 10.87 34.73
CA GLN A 2 -6.96 11.97 34.32
C GLN A 2 -6.75 13.01 35.44
N SER A 3 -7.82 13.40 36.13
CA SER A 3 -7.78 14.29 37.29
C SER A 3 -6.92 13.74 38.43
N THR A 4 -7.12 12.47 38.80
CA THR A 4 -6.34 11.78 39.83
C THR A 4 -4.86 11.69 39.47
N LEU A 5 -4.52 11.38 38.22
CA LEU A 5 -3.13 11.31 37.77
C LEU A 5 -2.46 12.69 37.80
N LYS A 6 -3.18 13.77 37.45
CA LYS A 6 -2.65 15.14 37.56
C LYS A 6 -2.33 15.50 39.01
N GLN A 7 -3.19 15.14 39.95
CA GLN A 7 -2.94 15.36 41.39
C GLN A 7 -1.73 14.55 41.87
N LEU A 8 -1.63 13.28 41.48
CA LEU A 8 -0.49 12.44 41.82
C LEU A 8 0.82 13.03 41.28
N PHE A 9 0.83 13.52 40.04
CA PHE A 9 2.01 14.19 39.47
C PHE A 9 2.34 15.53 40.17
N GLN A 10 1.36 16.24 40.73
CA GLN A 10 1.60 17.41 41.60
C GLN A 10 2.25 17.04 42.92
N GLU A 11 1.82 15.94 43.55
CA GLU A 11 2.23 15.56 44.90
C GLU A 11 3.62 14.91 44.96
N PHE A 12 4.03 14.19 43.91
CA PHE A 12 5.25 13.38 43.95
C PHE A 12 6.51 14.05 43.36
N GLU A 13 6.44 15.19 42.66
CA GLU A 13 7.62 15.91 42.17
C GLU A 13 7.52 17.44 42.26
N ASN A 14 8.49 18.06 42.94
CA ASN A 14 8.62 19.50 43.11
C ASN A 14 8.96 20.23 41.79
N GLY A 15 7.94 20.76 41.11
CA GLY A 15 8.11 21.94 40.23
C GLY A 15 7.67 21.83 38.77
N GLY A 16 7.18 20.68 38.31
CA GLY A 16 6.65 20.51 36.95
C GLY A 16 5.17 20.89 36.82
N VAL A 17 4.76 21.44 35.67
CA VAL A 17 3.33 21.62 35.36
C VAL A 17 2.70 20.22 35.17
N PRO A 18 1.64 19.84 35.89
CA PRO A 18 1.15 18.44 35.91
C PRO A 18 0.69 17.90 34.56
N ASN A 19 0.13 18.80 33.73
CA ASN A 19 -0.23 18.48 32.35
C ASN A 19 1.01 18.13 31.51
N SER A 20 2.17 18.75 31.75
CA SER A 20 3.39 18.47 30.97
C SER A 20 4.01 17.13 31.35
N GLN A 21 3.93 16.72 32.62
CA GLN A 21 4.40 15.39 33.07
C GLN A 21 3.49 14.28 32.55
N LEU A 22 2.17 14.43 32.66
CA LEU A 22 1.23 13.44 32.09
C LEU A 22 1.39 13.33 30.57
N ALA A 23 1.60 14.45 29.87
CA ALA A 23 1.92 14.45 28.44
C ALA A 23 3.24 13.73 28.14
N SER A 24 4.30 13.97 28.93
CA SER A 24 5.60 13.30 28.80
C SER A 24 5.49 11.78 28.97
N VAL A 25 4.80 11.31 30.01
CA VAL A 25 4.57 9.88 30.24
C VAL A 25 3.76 9.27 29.09
N THR A 26 2.70 9.96 28.65
CA THR A 26 1.88 9.50 27.51
C THR A 26 2.73 9.40 26.24
N MET A 27 3.57 10.39 25.95
CA MET A 27 4.47 10.38 24.80
C MET A 27 5.48 9.23 24.87
N ARG A 28 6.06 8.95 26.05
CA ARG A 28 6.98 7.81 26.26
C ARG A 28 6.28 6.47 26.01
N ILE A 29 5.02 6.32 26.44
CA ILE A 29 4.23 5.11 26.18
C ILE A 29 3.98 4.96 24.67
N MET A 30 3.60 6.04 23.99
CA MET A 30 3.37 6.02 22.53
C MET A 30 4.65 5.66 21.75
N GLN A 31 5.81 6.15 22.20
CA GLN A 31 7.10 5.82 21.60
C GLN A 31 7.50 4.36 21.87
N ALA A 32 7.31 3.87 23.09
CA ALA A 32 7.56 2.47 23.44
C ALA A 32 6.69 1.51 22.60
N LEU A 33 5.41 1.86 22.40
CA LEU A 33 4.51 1.12 21.53
C LEU A 33 5.02 1.09 20.07
N GLN A 34 5.43 2.24 19.52
CA GLN A 34 5.99 2.31 18.16
C GLN A 34 7.25 1.47 18.01
N THR A 35 8.18 1.55 18.96
CA THR A 35 9.39 0.71 18.96
C THR A 35 9.05 -0.78 19.02
N ASN A 36 8.05 -1.16 19.81
CA ASN A 36 7.58 -2.55 19.85
C ASN A 36 6.98 -2.99 18.51
N LEU A 37 6.18 -2.14 17.88
CA LEU A 37 5.59 -2.40 16.57
C LEU A 37 6.66 -2.53 15.49
N ASP A 38 7.68 -1.66 15.48
CA ASP A 38 8.83 -1.78 14.57
C ASP A 38 9.54 -3.12 14.77
N GLY A 39 9.82 -3.50 16.02
CA GLY A 39 10.42 -4.78 16.35
C GLY A 39 9.60 -5.98 15.86
N LYS A 40 8.27 -5.96 16.03
CA LYS A 40 7.37 -7.02 15.53
C LYS A 40 7.28 -7.05 14.02
N SER A 41 7.29 -5.88 13.38
CA SER A 41 7.16 -5.76 11.92
C SER A 41 8.28 -6.49 11.16
N LYS A 42 9.45 -6.65 11.78
CA LYS A 42 10.62 -7.36 11.24
C LYS A 42 10.44 -8.88 11.16
N GLN A 43 9.37 -9.43 11.75
CA GLN A 43 9.05 -10.85 11.67
C GLN A 43 8.38 -11.22 10.34
N TYR A 44 7.84 -10.24 9.60
CA TYR A 44 7.31 -10.48 8.27
C TYR A 44 8.45 -10.60 7.25
N SER A 45 8.43 -11.66 6.46
CA SER A 45 9.38 -11.87 5.36
C SER A 45 9.10 -10.95 4.17
N ASP A 46 7.82 -10.64 3.91
CA ASP A 46 7.41 -9.69 2.88
C ASP A 46 7.49 -8.26 3.41
N THR A 47 8.44 -7.48 2.89
CA THR A 47 8.63 -6.08 3.28
C THR A 47 7.38 -5.21 3.00
N SER A 48 6.59 -5.53 1.98
CA SER A 48 5.34 -4.81 1.70
C SER A 48 4.34 -5.01 2.84
N LEU A 49 4.29 -6.22 3.41
CA LEU A 49 3.44 -6.54 4.55
C LEU A 49 3.94 -5.85 5.83
N THR A 50 5.26 -5.74 6.03
CA THR A 50 5.86 -4.93 7.11
C THR A 50 5.32 -3.50 7.08
N HIS A 51 5.33 -2.84 5.91
CA HIS A 51 4.81 -1.48 5.79
C HIS A 51 3.30 -1.40 5.99
N LEU A 52 2.53 -2.37 5.48
CA LEU A 52 1.08 -2.41 5.69
C LEU A 52 0.72 -2.58 7.18
N PHE A 53 1.45 -3.45 7.89
CA PHE A 53 1.30 -3.65 9.33
C PHE A 53 1.55 -2.35 10.11
N LEU A 54 2.67 -1.68 9.84
CA LEU A 54 3.02 -0.42 10.51
C LEU A 54 2.01 0.68 10.19
N MET A 55 1.60 0.81 8.92
CA MET A 55 0.56 1.75 8.48
C MET A 55 -0.74 1.55 9.29
N ASN A 56 -1.24 0.31 9.37
CA ASN A 56 -2.47 -0.01 10.09
C ASN A 56 -2.39 0.35 11.58
N ASN A 57 -1.32 -0.05 12.25
CA ASN A 57 -1.19 0.17 13.69
C ASN A 57 -0.98 1.65 14.03
N ILE A 58 -0.15 2.37 13.28
CA ILE A 58 0.08 3.80 13.50
C ILE A 58 -1.19 4.60 13.17
N HIS A 59 -1.93 4.22 12.12
CA HIS A 59 -3.24 4.84 11.82
C HIS A 59 -4.23 4.62 12.95
N TYR A 60 -4.28 3.41 13.51
CA TYR A 60 -5.11 3.12 14.68
C TYR A 60 -4.72 3.96 15.89
N MET A 61 -3.41 4.13 16.17
CA MET A 61 -2.92 5.01 17.22
C MET A 61 -3.38 6.45 17.01
N VAL A 62 -3.20 6.99 15.80
CA VAL A 62 -3.65 8.35 15.43
C VAL A 62 -5.16 8.51 15.64
N ARG A 63 -5.97 7.56 15.17
CA ARG A 63 -7.44 7.57 15.32
C ARG A 63 -7.85 7.51 16.79
N SER A 64 -7.17 6.69 17.59
CA SER A 64 -7.44 6.53 19.03
C SER A 64 -7.08 7.78 19.82
N VAL A 65 -5.92 8.39 19.54
CA VAL A 65 -5.52 9.67 20.15
C VAL A 65 -6.51 10.77 19.80
N ARG A 66 -6.89 10.91 18.52
CA ARG A 66 -7.87 11.93 18.09
C ARG A 66 -9.25 11.79 18.71
N ARG A 67 -9.61 10.61 19.20
CA ARG A 67 -10.92 10.30 19.82
C ARG A 67 -10.91 10.36 21.35
N SER A 68 -9.77 10.72 21.95
CA SER A 68 -9.61 10.77 23.40
C SER A 68 -8.97 12.08 23.84
N GLU A 69 -9.03 12.35 25.14
CA GLU A 69 -8.34 13.49 25.79
C GLU A 69 -6.81 13.42 25.64
N ALA A 70 -6.26 12.30 25.14
CA ALA A 70 -4.85 12.20 24.80
C ALA A 70 -4.45 13.20 23.70
N LYS A 71 -5.40 13.63 22.85
CA LYS A 71 -5.15 14.68 21.86
C LYS A 71 -4.72 15.99 22.53
N ASP A 72 -5.38 16.39 23.61
CA ASP A 72 -5.09 17.66 24.31
C ASP A 72 -3.74 17.61 25.03
N LEU A 73 -3.29 16.41 25.41
CA LEU A 73 -1.99 16.19 26.04
C LEU A 73 -0.85 16.14 25.02
N LEU A 74 -1.05 15.46 23.88
CA LEU A 74 -0.01 15.23 22.87
C LEU A 74 0.08 16.35 21.83
N GLY A 75 -0.99 17.11 21.62
CA GLY A 75 -1.08 18.21 20.67
C GLY A 75 -1.32 17.79 19.23
N ASP A 76 -1.72 18.77 18.41
CA ASP A 76 -1.99 18.57 16.97
C ASP A 76 -0.72 18.22 16.16
N ASP A 77 0.45 18.70 16.59
CA ASP A 77 1.74 18.38 15.94
C ASP A 77 2.03 16.88 15.98
N TRP A 78 1.80 16.23 17.12
CA TRP A 78 1.96 14.78 17.25
C TRP A 78 1.05 14.05 16.24
N VAL A 79 -0.21 14.48 16.13
CA VAL A 79 -1.18 13.90 15.18
C VAL A 79 -0.69 14.10 13.75
N GLN A 80 -0.20 15.28 13.39
CA GLN A 80 0.27 15.58 12.05
C GLN A 80 1.53 14.78 11.69
N ILE A 81 2.49 14.66 12.60
CA ILE A 81 3.71 13.85 12.40
C ILE A 81 3.34 12.40 12.14
N HIS A 82 2.47 11.81 12.96
CA HIS A 82 2.12 10.39 12.82
C HIS A 82 1.25 10.13 11.58
N ARG A 83 0.41 11.08 11.15
CA ARG A 83 -0.27 11.01 9.84
C ARG A 83 0.73 10.97 8.68
N ARG A 84 1.80 11.76 8.74
CA ARG A 84 2.87 11.71 7.71
C ARG A 84 3.58 10.36 7.72
N ILE A 85 3.82 9.78 8.89
CA ILE A 85 4.41 8.43 9.02
C ILE A 85 3.49 7.37 8.39
N VAL A 86 2.18 7.40 8.65
CA VAL A 86 1.19 6.52 7.99
C VAL A 86 1.30 6.64 6.47
N GLN A 87 1.34 7.86 5.94
CA GLN A 87 1.47 8.09 4.50
C GLN A 87 2.81 7.57 3.94
N GLN A 88 3.91 7.71 4.69
CA GLN A 88 5.21 7.15 4.30
C GLN A 88 5.16 5.63 4.18
N HIS A 89 4.53 4.93 5.13
CA HIS A 89 4.35 3.49 5.04
C HIS A 89 3.44 3.09 3.87
N ALA A 90 2.35 3.81 3.61
CA ALA A 90 1.48 3.58 2.45
C ALA A 90 2.26 3.73 1.12
N ASN A 91 3.07 4.78 0.99
CA ASN A 91 3.90 5.03 -0.19
C ASN A 91 4.96 3.94 -0.37
N GLN A 92 5.59 3.49 0.72
CA GLN A 92 6.62 2.46 0.65
C GLN A 92 6.03 1.08 0.35
N TYR A 93 4.87 0.73 0.91
CA TYR A 93 4.11 -0.45 0.49
C TYR A 93 3.83 -0.39 -1.01
N LYS A 94 3.29 0.74 -1.52
CA LYS A 94 2.97 0.91 -2.94
C LYS A 94 4.19 0.70 -3.81
N ARG A 95 5.30 1.35 -3.44
CA ARG A 95 6.58 1.21 -4.15
C ARG A 95 7.07 -0.23 -4.16
N ILE A 96 7.17 -0.90 -3.02
CA ILE A 96 7.75 -2.25 -2.96
C ILE A 96 6.85 -3.26 -3.68
N ALA A 97 5.54 -3.25 -3.39
CA ALA A 97 4.62 -4.23 -3.93
C ALA A 97 4.43 -4.09 -5.44
N TRP A 98 4.35 -2.86 -5.96
CA TRP A 98 3.87 -2.62 -7.33
C TRP A 98 4.97 -2.24 -8.33
N THR A 99 6.21 -1.98 -7.90
CA THR A 99 7.29 -1.58 -8.84
C THR A 99 7.55 -2.66 -9.90
N LYS A 100 7.64 -3.94 -9.52
CA LYS A 100 7.99 -5.02 -10.46
C LYS A 100 6.91 -5.22 -11.53
N ILE A 101 5.64 -5.19 -11.14
CA ILE A 101 4.52 -5.32 -12.08
C ILE A 101 4.40 -4.10 -13.00
N LEU A 102 4.61 -2.88 -12.49
CA LEU A 102 4.63 -1.68 -13.33
C LEU A 102 5.80 -1.69 -14.33
N GLN A 103 6.96 -2.27 -13.96
CA GLN A 103 8.07 -2.46 -14.89
C GLN A 103 7.74 -3.43 -16.02
N SER A 104 6.86 -4.42 -15.79
CA SER A 104 6.39 -5.31 -16.87
C SER A 104 5.54 -4.58 -17.93
N LEU A 105 4.91 -3.47 -17.54
CA LEU A 105 4.11 -2.59 -18.39
C LEU A 105 4.91 -1.39 -18.95
N SER A 106 6.21 -1.31 -18.67
CA SER A 106 7.06 -0.21 -19.13
C SER A 106 7.60 -0.44 -20.54
N VAL A 107 7.77 0.67 -21.26
CA VAL A 107 8.44 0.71 -22.57
C VAL A 107 9.98 0.66 -22.42
N GLN A 108 10.50 0.99 -21.23
CA GLN A 108 11.92 1.01 -20.93
C GLN A 108 12.50 -0.42 -21.04
N GLY A 109 13.39 -0.63 -22.02
CA GLY A 109 13.97 -1.94 -22.32
C GLY A 109 13.33 -2.68 -23.51
N LEU A 110 12.38 -2.05 -24.21
CA LEU A 110 11.84 -2.58 -25.47
C LEU A 110 12.60 -2.09 -26.72
N THR A 111 13.51 -1.11 -26.59
CA THR A 111 14.19 -0.45 -27.72
C THR A 111 15.66 -0.86 -27.91
N SER A 112 16.13 -1.90 -27.23
CA SER A 112 17.53 -2.36 -27.36
C SER A 112 17.67 -3.46 -28.43
N SER A 113 17.40 -3.13 -29.69
CA SER A 113 17.96 -3.85 -30.84
C SER A 113 17.69 -3.10 -32.15
N GLY A 114 18.76 -2.53 -32.73
CA GLY A 114 18.80 -2.17 -34.15
C GLY A 114 18.57 -0.70 -34.46
N GLY A 115 19.65 0.01 -34.76
CA GLY A 115 19.58 1.24 -35.54
C GLY A 115 19.10 0.94 -36.96
N GLY A 116 18.27 1.83 -37.50
CA GLY A 116 17.82 1.77 -38.89
C GLY A 116 16.46 2.44 -39.12
N SER A 117 16.51 3.64 -39.69
CA SER A 117 15.48 4.36 -40.46
C SER A 117 14.12 4.65 -39.80
N ALA A 118 13.85 5.95 -39.68
CA ALA A 118 12.53 6.52 -39.51
C ALA A 118 11.60 6.15 -40.66
N GLU A 119 10.36 5.74 -40.34
CA GLU A 119 9.09 6.18 -40.94
C GLU A 119 7.93 5.35 -40.34
N GLY A 120 6.87 6.02 -39.89
CA GLY A 120 5.52 5.48 -39.74
C GLY A 120 5.28 4.27 -38.82
N ASN A 121 4.83 4.56 -37.59
CA ASN A 121 3.82 3.75 -36.87
C ASN A 121 4.05 2.23 -36.70
N SER A 122 5.25 1.79 -36.34
CA SER A 122 5.42 0.51 -35.66
C SER A 122 6.48 0.65 -34.58
N SER A 123 6.09 0.44 -33.32
CA SER A 123 7.07 0.28 -32.25
C SER A 123 7.96 -0.90 -32.65
N GLY A 124 9.25 -0.70 -32.88
CA GLY A 124 10.25 -1.70 -33.27
C GLY A 124 10.51 -2.82 -32.24
N VAL A 125 9.49 -3.12 -31.44
CA VAL A 125 9.47 -4.13 -30.39
C VAL A 125 8.88 -5.41 -30.98
N SER A 126 9.58 -6.53 -30.80
CA SER A 126 9.11 -7.80 -31.33
C SER A 126 7.84 -8.28 -30.61
N ARG A 127 6.93 -8.90 -31.38
CA ARG A 127 5.69 -9.50 -30.86
C ARG A 127 5.95 -10.54 -29.75
N SER A 128 7.08 -11.26 -29.81
CA SER A 128 7.47 -12.22 -28.77
C SER A 128 7.77 -11.54 -27.44
N VAL A 129 8.50 -10.42 -27.45
CA VAL A 129 8.81 -9.66 -26.23
C VAL A 129 7.54 -9.14 -25.57
N ILE A 130 6.59 -8.58 -26.34
CA ILE A 130 5.30 -8.12 -25.81
C ILE A 130 4.53 -9.28 -25.16
N LYS A 131 4.50 -10.44 -25.82
CA LYS A 131 3.85 -11.64 -25.31
C LYS A 131 4.46 -12.10 -23.98
N ASP A 132 5.77 -12.04 -23.85
CA ASP A 132 6.45 -12.44 -22.62
C ASP A 132 6.25 -11.41 -21.49
N ARG A 133 6.21 -10.11 -21.81
CA ARG A 133 5.82 -9.07 -20.84
C ARG A 133 4.41 -9.28 -20.29
N LEU A 134 3.43 -9.58 -21.16
CA LEU A 134 2.06 -9.87 -20.73
C LEU A 134 1.98 -11.12 -19.86
N LYS A 135 2.72 -12.18 -20.17
CA LYS A 135 2.80 -13.36 -19.30
C LYS A 135 3.38 -13.02 -17.92
N THR A 136 4.46 -12.25 -17.88
CA THR A 136 5.07 -11.80 -16.62
C THR A 136 4.09 -10.95 -15.82
N PHE A 137 3.40 -10.01 -16.48
CA PHE A 137 2.35 -9.22 -15.86
C PHE A 137 1.27 -10.11 -15.24
N ASN A 138 0.72 -11.05 -16.00
CA ASN A 138 -0.36 -11.94 -15.54
C ASN A 138 0.08 -12.74 -14.30
N ALA A 139 1.27 -13.36 -14.36
CA ALA A 139 1.79 -14.14 -13.23
C ALA A 139 2.03 -13.27 -11.99
N GLN A 140 2.60 -12.08 -12.16
CA GLN A 140 2.85 -11.16 -11.04
C GLN A 140 1.56 -10.62 -10.45
N PHE A 141 0.56 -10.30 -11.28
CA PHE A 141 -0.74 -9.83 -10.80
C PHE A 141 -1.49 -10.92 -10.04
N GLU A 142 -1.52 -12.15 -10.57
CA GLU A 142 -2.15 -13.30 -9.92
C GLU A 142 -1.53 -13.61 -8.55
N GLU A 143 -0.20 -13.64 -8.46
CA GLU A 143 0.51 -13.85 -7.18
C GLU A 143 0.18 -12.74 -6.17
N LEU A 144 0.18 -11.49 -6.65
CA LEU A 144 -0.04 -10.33 -5.81
C LEU A 144 -1.50 -10.28 -5.31
N HIS A 145 -2.49 -10.50 -6.18
CA HIS A 145 -3.90 -10.59 -5.82
C HIS A 145 -4.15 -11.74 -4.84
N GLN A 146 -3.64 -12.94 -5.11
CA GLN A 146 -3.80 -14.10 -4.23
C GLN A 146 -3.26 -13.84 -2.82
N LYS A 147 -2.11 -13.16 -2.72
CA LYS A 147 -1.47 -12.85 -1.44
C LYS A 147 -2.19 -11.72 -0.70
N GLN A 148 -2.49 -10.62 -1.39
CA GLN A 148 -2.94 -9.39 -0.75
C GLN A 148 -4.45 -9.31 -0.51
N SER A 149 -5.25 -10.11 -1.21
CA SER A 149 -6.67 -10.36 -0.84
C SER A 149 -6.80 -10.97 0.56
N GLN A 150 -5.81 -11.76 1.00
CA GLN A 150 -5.79 -12.36 2.33
C GLN A 150 -5.30 -11.43 3.43
N TRP A 151 -4.67 -10.30 3.08
CA TRP A 151 -4.26 -9.30 4.06
C TRP A 151 -5.47 -8.47 4.50
N THR A 152 -5.33 -7.71 5.59
CA THR A 152 -6.44 -6.93 6.14
C THR A 152 -6.00 -5.51 6.45
N VAL A 153 -6.79 -4.54 5.99
CA VAL A 153 -6.73 -3.13 6.41
C VAL A 153 -8.07 -2.82 7.08
N PRO A 154 -8.14 -2.85 8.43
CA PRO A 154 -9.42 -2.78 9.14
C PRO A 154 -10.17 -1.45 8.95
N ASP A 155 -9.44 -0.35 8.78
CA ASP A 155 -10.03 0.96 8.56
C ASP A 155 -10.45 1.09 7.09
N THR A 156 -11.75 1.29 6.86
CA THR A 156 -12.32 1.26 5.50
C THR A 156 -11.87 2.46 4.66
N GLU A 157 -11.78 3.66 5.24
CA GLU A 157 -11.29 4.84 4.51
C GLU A 157 -9.82 4.66 4.09
N LEU A 158 -8.98 4.14 4.99
CA LEU A 158 -7.59 3.84 4.67
C LEU A 158 -7.46 2.76 3.59
N ARG A 159 -8.28 1.70 3.67
CA ARG A 159 -8.32 0.61 2.69
C ARG A 159 -8.71 1.12 1.31
N GLU A 160 -9.81 1.86 1.20
CA GLU A 160 -10.27 2.43 -0.08
C GLU A 160 -9.24 3.42 -0.65
N SER A 161 -8.67 4.28 0.19
CA SER A 161 -7.60 5.20 -0.25
C SER A 161 -6.39 4.44 -0.82
N LEU A 162 -6.01 3.31 -0.20
CA LEU A 162 -4.90 2.49 -0.68
C LEU A 162 -5.23 1.80 -2.01
N ARG A 163 -6.44 1.26 -2.16
CA ARG A 163 -6.93 0.64 -3.40
C ARG A 163 -6.93 1.66 -4.55
N LEU A 164 -7.48 2.86 -4.31
CA LEU A 164 -7.48 3.96 -5.27
C LEU A 164 -6.05 4.36 -5.67
N ALA A 165 -5.15 4.54 -4.71
CA ALA A 165 -3.77 4.95 -4.99
C ALA A 165 -2.97 3.92 -5.82
N VAL A 166 -3.36 2.64 -5.77
CA VAL A 166 -2.82 1.57 -6.62
C VAL A 166 -3.49 1.58 -8.00
N ALA A 167 -4.82 1.69 -8.05
CA ALA A 167 -5.56 1.76 -9.30
C ALA A 167 -5.11 2.94 -10.19
N GLU A 168 -4.90 4.10 -9.57
CA GLU A 168 -4.40 5.34 -10.22
C GLU A 168 -3.06 5.16 -10.93
N VAL A 169 -2.22 4.21 -10.51
CA VAL A 169 -0.93 3.95 -11.18
C VAL A 169 -0.99 2.74 -12.12
N LEU A 170 -1.74 1.70 -11.75
CA LEU A 170 -1.80 0.46 -12.52
C LEU A 170 -2.68 0.58 -13.76
N LEU A 171 -3.90 1.11 -13.62
CA LEU A 171 -4.88 1.13 -14.71
C LEU A 171 -4.42 2.01 -15.88
N PRO A 172 -3.88 3.23 -15.68
CA PRO A 172 -3.36 4.01 -16.80
C PRO A 172 -2.19 3.33 -17.51
N ALA A 173 -1.28 2.70 -16.75
CA ALA A 173 -0.15 1.97 -17.32
C ALA A 173 -0.62 0.77 -18.16
N TYR A 174 -1.58 -0.01 -17.64
CA TYR A 174 -2.14 -1.17 -18.33
C TYR A 174 -2.91 -0.77 -19.59
N ARG A 175 -3.83 0.21 -19.48
CA ARG A 175 -4.61 0.74 -20.62
C ARG A 175 -3.68 1.26 -21.72
N SER A 176 -2.64 2.00 -21.36
CA SER A 176 -1.64 2.49 -22.32
C SER A 176 -0.89 1.35 -23.01
N PHE A 177 -0.44 0.34 -22.25
CA PHE A 177 0.27 -0.82 -22.78
C PHE A 177 -0.60 -1.62 -23.76
N ILE A 178 -1.85 -1.92 -23.39
CA ILE A 178 -2.79 -2.67 -24.24
C ILE A 178 -3.19 -1.85 -25.47
N LYS A 179 -3.46 -0.54 -25.34
CA LYS A 179 -3.77 0.31 -26.50
C LYS A 179 -2.63 0.30 -27.53
N ARG A 180 -1.39 0.31 -27.06
CA ARG A 180 -0.21 0.35 -27.92
C ARG A 180 0.15 -1.00 -28.54
N TYR A 181 0.07 -2.08 -27.76
CA TYR A 181 0.62 -3.38 -28.14
C TYR A 181 -0.44 -4.49 -28.29
N GLY A 182 -1.68 -4.25 -27.89
CA GLY A 182 -2.81 -5.18 -28.01
C GLY A 182 -3.03 -5.68 -29.43
N PRO A 183 -3.13 -4.80 -30.46
CA PRO A 183 -3.36 -5.23 -31.84
C PRO A 183 -2.29 -6.19 -32.39
N LEU A 184 -1.03 -6.03 -31.93
CA LEU A 184 0.07 -6.93 -32.29
C LEU A 184 -0.13 -8.34 -31.72
N VAL A 185 -0.77 -8.48 -30.57
CA VAL A 185 -1.01 -9.77 -29.90
C VAL A 185 -2.31 -10.42 -30.40
N GLU A 186 -3.35 -9.62 -30.61
CA GLU A 186 -4.68 -10.03 -31.11
C GLU A 186 -4.62 -10.65 -32.50
N SER A 187 -3.75 -10.13 -33.37
CA SER A 187 -3.48 -10.67 -34.71
C SER A 187 -2.74 -12.02 -34.72
N GLY A 188 -2.40 -12.58 -33.55
CA GLY A 188 -1.72 -13.87 -33.41
C GLY A 188 -2.65 -15.02 -32.97
N LYS A 189 -2.10 -16.24 -32.94
CA LYS A 189 -2.81 -17.41 -32.40
C LYS A 189 -2.99 -17.28 -30.87
N ASN A 190 -4.22 -17.54 -30.39
CA ASN A 190 -4.63 -17.59 -28.98
C ASN A 190 -4.32 -16.30 -28.17
N PRO A 191 -4.90 -15.14 -28.54
CA PRO A 191 -4.63 -13.87 -27.87
C PRO A 191 -5.05 -13.85 -26.39
N GLN A 192 -6.11 -14.58 -26.04
CA GLN A 192 -6.62 -14.75 -24.67
C GLN A 192 -5.62 -15.36 -23.69
N ARG A 193 -4.58 -16.06 -24.20
CA ARG A 193 -3.50 -16.58 -23.35
C ARG A 193 -2.64 -15.46 -22.76
N TYR A 194 -2.57 -14.32 -23.45
CA TYR A 194 -1.68 -13.21 -23.15
C TYR A 194 -2.44 -12.02 -22.57
N ILE A 195 -3.50 -11.56 -23.24
CA ILE A 195 -4.39 -10.51 -22.73
C ILE A 195 -5.49 -11.23 -21.95
N ARG A 196 -5.26 -11.46 -20.66
CA ARG A 196 -6.18 -12.21 -19.79
C ARG A 196 -7.23 -11.33 -19.10
N TYR A 197 -6.91 -10.05 -18.95
CA TYR A 197 -7.67 -9.11 -18.14
C TYR A 197 -8.06 -7.91 -18.97
N THR A 198 -9.29 -7.47 -18.85
CA THR A 198 -9.68 -6.12 -19.23
C THR A 198 -9.26 -5.14 -18.11
N PRO A 199 -9.12 -3.84 -18.41
CA PRO A 199 -8.92 -2.85 -17.37
C PRO A 199 -10.01 -2.89 -16.28
N GLU A 200 -11.25 -3.20 -16.66
CA GLU A 200 -12.39 -3.32 -15.76
C GLU A 200 -12.27 -4.56 -14.87
N ASP A 201 -11.76 -5.69 -15.38
CA ASP A 201 -11.44 -6.87 -14.57
C ASP A 201 -10.38 -6.55 -13.51
N LEU A 202 -9.32 -5.84 -13.90
CA LEU A 202 -8.25 -5.43 -12.98
C LEU A 202 -8.80 -4.49 -11.89
N GLU A 203 -9.65 -3.54 -12.25
CA GLU A 203 -10.29 -2.62 -11.30
C GLU A 203 -11.16 -3.38 -10.29
N HIS A 204 -11.98 -4.32 -10.76
CA HIS A 204 -12.77 -5.20 -9.88
C HIS A 204 -11.87 -6.00 -8.93
N MET A 205 -10.84 -6.66 -9.45
CA MET A 205 -9.91 -7.45 -8.64
C MET A 205 -9.13 -6.60 -7.63
N LEU A 206 -8.77 -5.36 -7.95
CA LEU A 206 -8.18 -4.42 -6.99
C LEU A 206 -9.15 -4.08 -5.85
N GLY A 207 -10.45 -4.04 -6.14
CA GLY A 207 -11.52 -3.87 -5.17
C GLY A 207 -11.62 -4.99 -4.14
N GLU A 208 -10.98 -6.14 -4.35
CA GLU A 208 -10.99 -7.29 -3.42
C GLU A 208 -9.78 -7.26 -2.45
N PHE A 209 -8.85 -6.33 -2.61
CA PHE A 209 -7.62 -6.30 -1.82
C PHE A 209 -7.88 -5.91 -0.36
N PHE A 210 -7.17 -6.52 0.57
CA PHE A 210 -7.20 -6.14 1.99
C PHE A 210 -8.52 -6.38 2.74
N GLU A 211 -9.44 -7.19 2.21
CA GLU A 211 -10.66 -7.57 2.94
C GLU A 211 -10.36 -8.59 4.05
N GLY A 212 -9.26 -9.33 3.91
CA GLY A 212 -8.99 -10.52 4.69
C GLY A 212 -9.88 -11.68 4.23
N LYS A 213 -9.58 -12.88 4.71
CA LYS A 213 -10.56 -13.95 4.59
C LYS A 213 -11.76 -13.58 5.47
N THR A 214 -12.92 -13.35 4.86
CA THR A 214 -14.20 -13.49 5.56
C THR A 214 -14.27 -14.92 6.08
N LEU A 215 -13.82 -15.15 7.31
CA LEU A 215 -14.03 -16.41 8.04
C LEU A 215 -15.49 -16.57 8.48
N ASN A 216 -16.43 -16.07 7.66
CA ASN A 216 -17.87 -16.13 7.85
C ASN A 216 -18.52 -16.49 6.51
N GLU A 217 -18.43 -17.76 6.14
CA GLU A 217 -19.52 -18.54 5.54
C GLU A 217 -19.07 -20.01 5.47
N THR A 218 -18.87 -20.60 6.65
CA THR A 218 -19.06 -22.05 6.77
C THR A 218 -20.54 -22.28 6.52
N LYS A 219 -20.88 -22.77 5.32
CA LYS A 219 -22.22 -23.23 4.94
C LYS A 219 -22.81 -24.03 6.12
N ARG A 220 -23.92 -23.52 6.67
CA ARG A 220 -24.86 -24.31 7.46
C ARG A 220 -25.65 -25.22 6.53
#